data_AF-A0A7W7L4F3-F1
#
_entry.id   AF-A0A7W7L4F3-F1
#
_cell.length_a   1.000
_cell.length_b   1.000
_cell.length_c   1.000
_cell.angle_alpha   90.00
_cell.angle_beta   90.00
_cell.angle_gamma   90.00
#
_symmetry.space_group_name_H-M   'P 1'
#
loop_
_entity.id
_entity.type
_entity.pdbx_description
1 polymer ?
#
loop_
_entity_poly.entity_id
_entity_poly.type
_entity_poly.pdbx_seq_one_letter_code
_entity_poly.pdbx_strand_id
1 'polypeptide(L)'
;MLTNPYYKGCVRYQGVTYAGTHDPLVPNEVWDQVQTVLGTHQTAADATQVHKHYLKGTVFCGQCGSRLIVCKAKSSQGTIYPYFVCASRHAGRGDCTRQAMLIEQVERLVDRFYEHVQISAETKHALSSMLHARFDEMMSEGAAELADLASRRTQLEDEQEKLLRAHYAGAVSLELLKRE
;
A
#
# COMPACT_ATOMS: atom_id res chain seq x y z
N MET A 1 -20.26 -10.93 12.18
CA MET A 1 -19.53 -11.89 13.03
C MET A 1 -18.18 -11.34 13.46
N LEU A 2 -17.34 -10.85 12.55
CA LEU A 2 -15.96 -10.38 12.82
C LEU A 2 -15.82 -9.04 13.59
N THR A 3 -16.89 -8.49 14.18
CA THR A 3 -16.88 -7.17 14.88
C THR A 3 -17.16 -7.30 16.38
N ASN A 4 -17.49 -8.49 16.86
CA ASN A 4 -17.74 -8.73 18.28
C ASN A 4 -16.41 -8.83 19.07
N PRO A 5 -16.09 -7.89 19.98
CA PRO A 5 -14.84 -7.90 20.75
C PRO A 5 -14.69 -9.11 21.69
N TYR A 6 -15.71 -9.95 21.82
CA TYR A 6 -15.64 -11.23 22.50
C TYR A 6 -14.49 -12.11 22.00
N TYR A 7 -14.21 -12.12 20.69
CA TYR A 7 -13.15 -12.95 20.11
C TYR A 7 -11.74 -12.56 20.57
N LYS A 8 -11.54 -11.31 20.99
CA LYS A 8 -10.29 -10.81 21.57
C LYS A 8 -10.26 -10.80 23.10
N GLY A 9 -11.20 -11.50 23.75
CA GLY A 9 -11.25 -11.57 25.21
C GLY A 9 -11.93 -10.39 25.89
N CYS A 10 -12.73 -9.56 25.19
CA CYS A 10 -13.42 -8.42 25.81
C CYS A 10 -14.95 -8.57 25.75
N VAL A 11 -15.65 -8.09 26.78
CA VAL A 11 -17.12 -8.12 26.87
C VAL A 11 -17.68 -6.70 26.93
N ARG A 12 -18.79 -6.43 26.25
CA ARG A 12 -19.48 -5.12 26.31
C ARG A 12 -20.65 -5.20 27.29
N TYR A 13 -20.66 -4.30 28.27
CA TYR A 13 -21.77 -4.14 29.21
C TYR A 13 -22.12 -2.65 29.34
N GLN A 14 -23.39 -2.31 29.14
CA GLN A 14 -23.90 -0.93 29.18
C GLN A 14 -23.08 0.07 28.33
N GLY A 15 -22.61 -0.36 27.15
CA GLY A 15 -21.84 0.49 26.23
C GLY A 15 -20.33 0.60 26.56
N VAL A 16 -19.89 0.10 27.71
CA VAL A 16 -18.47 0.08 28.12
C VAL A 16 -17.87 -1.29 27.84
N THR A 17 -16.60 -1.32 27.43
CA THR A 17 -15.86 -2.56 27.13
C THR A 17 -14.99 -2.94 28.32
N TYR A 18 -15.14 -4.18 28.79
CA TYR A 18 -14.40 -4.75 29.92
C TYR A 18 -13.55 -5.94 29.46
N ALA A 19 -12.46 -6.22 30.17
CA ALA A 19 -11.70 -7.45 30.00
C ALA A 19 -12.56 -8.64 30.47
N GLY A 20 -12.76 -9.62 29.59
CA GLY A 20 -13.44 -10.87 29.88
C GLY A 20 -12.53 -11.85 30.62
N THR A 21 -13.15 -12.85 31.25
CA THR A 21 -12.44 -13.91 31.99
C THR A 21 -12.13 -15.13 31.10
N HIS A 22 -12.66 -15.16 29.88
CA HIS A 22 -12.44 -16.27 28.94
C HIS A 22 -11.14 -16.10 28.16
N ASP A 23 -10.61 -17.23 27.67
CA ASP A 23 -9.43 -17.25 26.82
C ASP A 23 -9.74 -16.61 25.45
N PRO A 24 -8.94 -15.61 25.00
CA PRO A 24 -9.14 -14.99 23.71
C PRO A 24 -8.90 -15.99 22.57
N LEU A 25 -9.85 -16.06 21.63
CA LEU A 25 -9.74 -16.94 20.46
C LEU A 25 -8.77 -16.38 19.40
N VAL A 26 -8.55 -15.07 19.41
CA VAL A 26 -7.69 -14.37 18.44
C VAL A 26 -6.84 -13.33 19.18
N PRO A 27 -5.54 -13.18 18.84
CA PRO A 27 -4.70 -12.11 19.37
C PRO A 27 -5.26 -10.72 19.05
N ASN A 28 -5.01 -9.75 19.94
CA ASN A 28 -5.46 -8.35 19.76
C ASN A 28 -4.96 -7.74 18.44
N GLU A 29 -3.71 -8.03 18.06
CA GLU A 29 -3.10 -7.53 16.83
C GLU A 29 -3.87 -7.98 15.58
N VAL A 30 -4.22 -9.27 15.52
CA VAL A 30 -5.00 -9.84 14.41
C VAL A 30 -6.43 -9.26 14.41
N TRP A 31 -7.02 -9.07 15.59
CA TRP A 31 -8.32 -8.43 15.72
C TRP A 31 -8.33 -7.01 15.14
N ASP A 32 -7.34 -6.20 15.51
CA ASP A 32 -7.24 -4.80 15.09
C ASP A 32 -6.93 -4.69 13.58
N GLN A 33 -6.10 -5.59 13.04
CA GLN A 33 -5.89 -5.71 11.58
C GLN A 33 -7.19 -6.02 10.85
N VAL A 34 -7.99 -6.98 11.34
CA VAL A 34 -9.29 -7.32 10.75
C VAL A 34 -10.27 -6.14 10.85
N GLN A 35 -10.31 -5.41 11.98
CA GLN A 35 -11.16 -4.22 12.09
C GLN A 35 -10.74 -3.14 11.10
N THR A 36 -9.44 -2.96 10.90
CA THR A 36 -8.89 -2.02 9.91
C THR A 36 -9.35 -2.37 8.51
N VAL A 37 -9.22 -3.65 8.10
CA VAL A 37 -9.68 -4.14 6.79
C VAL A 37 -11.21 -4.01 6.63
N LEU A 38 -11.98 -4.30 7.67
CA LEU A 38 -13.43 -4.11 7.64
C LEU A 38 -13.81 -2.61 7.53
N GLY A 39 -13.03 -1.72 8.13
CA GLY A 39 -13.17 -0.28 8.01
C GLY A 39 -12.86 0.23 6.60
N THR A 40 -11.78 -0.27 5.97
CA THR A 40 -11.46 0.10 4.58
C THR A 40 -12.53 -0.39 3.60
N HIS A 41 -13.06 -1.61 3.80
CA HIS A 41 -14.14 -2.16 2.98
C HIS A 41 -15.46 -1.36 3.09
N GLN A 42 -15.72 -0.70 4.23
CA GLN A 42 -16.87 0.21 4.37
C GLN A 42 -16.73 1.47 3.50
N THR A 43 -15.51 1.84 3.08
CA THR A 43 -15.24 3.06 2.30
C THR A 43 -15.51 2.88 0.79
N ALA A 44 -16.29 1.86 0.41
CA ALA A 44 -16.83 1.58 -0.92
C ALA A 44 -15.81 1.23 -2.03
N ALA A 45 -14.51 1.51 -1.85
CA ALA A 45 -13.47 1.18 -2.82
C ALA A 45 -13.26 -0.35 -3.00
N ASP A 46 -13.28 -1.13 -1.90
CA ASP A 46 -12.86 -2.55 -1.92
C ASP A 46 -14.00 -3.58 -1.77
N ALA A 47 -15.26 -3.16 -1.63
CA ALA A 47 -16.37 -4.11 -1.59
C ALA A 47 -16.55 -4.79 -2.96
N THR A 48 -16.77 -6.12 -3.01
CA THR A 48 -17.03 -6.86 -4.26
C THR A 48 -18.21 -6.24 -5.02
N GLN A 49 -17.90 -5.53 -6.12
CA GLN A 49 -18.91 -4.78 -6.87
C GLN A 49 -19.42 -5.56 -8.09
N VAL A 50 -20.73 -5.60 -8.26
CA VAL A 50 -21.43 -6.09 -9.49
C VAL A 50 -21.03 -5.26 -10.72
N HIS A 51 -20.80 -3.97 -10.52
CA HIS A 51 -20.31 -3.04 -11.54
C HIS A 51 -19.06 -2.35 -11.04
N LYS A 52 -17.90 -2.79 -11.55
CA LYS A 52 -16.57 -2.28 -11.23
C LYS A 52 -16.30 -1.00 -12.02
N HIS A 53 -15.84 0.04 -11.32
CA HIS A 53 -15.34 1.28 -11.89
C HIS A 53 -14.42 1.97 -10.86
N TYR A 54 -13.29 2.53 -11.26
CA TYR A 54 -12.29 3.08 -10.33
C TYR A 54 -12.76 4.37 -9.62
N LEU A 55 -13.64 5.16 -10.26
CA LEU A 55 -14.31 6.31 -9.63
C LEU A 55 -15.53 5.95 -8.76
N LYS A 56 -15.87 4.66 -8.61
CA LYS A 56 -17.02 4.26 -7.79
C LYS A 56 -16.67 4.41 -6.31
N GLY A 57 -17.54 5.09 -5.55
CA GLY A 57 -17.32 5.33 -4.12
C GLY A 57 -16.54 6.60 -3.80
N THR A 58 -15.84 7.18 -4.77
CA THR A 58 -15.09 8.45 -4.64
C THR A 58 -15.87 9.66 -5.15
N VAL A 59 -16.82 9.47 -6.07
CA VAL A 59 -17.63 10.56 -6.62
C VAL A 59 -18.92 10.75 -5.83
N PHE A 60 -19.19 12.01 -5.46
CA PHE A 60 -20.35 12.42 -4.69
C PHE A 60 -21.27 13.35 -5.49
N CYS A 61 -22.55 13.32 -5.17
CA CYS A 61 -23.54 14.22 -5.72
C CYS A 61 -23.40 15.61 -5.10
N GLY A 62 -23.11 16.63 -5.91
CA GLY A 62 -23.02 18.01 -5.43
C GLY A 62 -24.33 18.62 -4.91
N GLN A 63 -25.49 18.01 -5.19
CA GLN A 63 -26.80 18.51 -4.72
C GLN A 63 -27.16 17.99 -3.32
N CYS A 64 -27.00 16.68 -3.08
CA CYS A 64 -27.45 16.04 -1.84
C CYS A 64 -26.32 15.39 -1.03
N GLY A 65 -25.06 15.55 -1.45
CA GLY A 65 -23.87 14.97 -0.80
C GLY A 65 -23.80 13.44 -0.84
N SER A 66 -24.78 12.77 -1.44
CA SER A 66 -24.84 11.31 -1.47
C SER A 66 -23.91 10.73 -2.53
N ARG A 67 -23.42 9.51 -2.32
CA ARG A 67 -22.52 8.84 -3.28
C ARG A 67 -23.18 8.62 -4.64
N LEU A 68 -22.39 8.64 -5.71
CA LEU A 68 -22.81 8.17 -7.02
C LEU A 68 -22.54 6.66 -7.16
N ILE A 69 -23.51 5.94 -7.72
CA ILE A 69 -23.42 4.53 -8.04
C ILE A 69 -23.35 4.32 -9.55
N VAL A 70 -22.77 3.20 -9.97
CA VAL A 70 -22.72 2.82 -11.39
C VAL A 70 -23.95 1.98 -11.73
N CYS A 71 -24.70 2.43 -12.74
CA CYS A 71 -25.81 1.70 -13.33
C CYS A 71 -25.54 1.47 -14.81
N LYS A 72 -25.99 0.33 -15.36
CA LYS A 72 -25.87 0.01 -16.77
C LYS A 72 -27.27 0.00 -17.39
N ALA A 73 -27.51 0.85 -18.40
CA ALA A 73 -28.73 0.80 -19.19
C ALA A 73 -28.45 0.09 -20.51
N LYS A 74 -29.40 -0.71 -20.99
CA LYS A 74 -29.29 -1.44 -22.26
C LYS A 74 -30.23 -0.81 -23.30
N SER A 75 -29.72 -0.50 -24.49
CA SER A 75 -30.54 -0.04 -25.61
C SER A 75 -31.30 -1.20 -26.26
N SER A 76 -32.30 -0.87 -27.06
CA SER A 76 -33.04 -1.85 -27.88
C SER A 76 -32.14 -2.65 -28.84
N GLN A 77 -31.04 -2.04 -29.29
CA GLN A 77 -30.03 -2.67 -30.15
C GLN A 77 -29.00 -3.52 -29.37
N GLY A 78 -29.10 -3.57 -28.05
CA GLY A 78 -28.22 -4.36 -27.19
C GLY A 78 -26.99 -3.62 -26.67
N THR A 79 -26.75 -2.37 -27.09
CA THR A 79 -25.65 -1.53 -26.59
C THR A 79 -25.84 -1.19 -25.12
N ILE A 80 -24.81 -1.38 -24.31
CA ILE A 80 -24.84 -1.08 -22.87
C ILE A 80 -24.16 0.27 -22.62
N TYR A 81 -24.89 1.18 -21.98
CA TYR A 81 -24.41 2.50 -21.57
C TYR A 81 -24.26 2.56 -20.05
N PRO A 82 -23.03 2.71 -19.53
CA PRO A 82 -22.80 2.86 -18.10
C PRO A 82 -22.94 4.34 -17.68
N TYR A 83 -23.65 4.56 -16.57
CA TYR A 83 -23.92 5.88 -16.01
C TYR A 83 -23.57 5.93 -14.52
N PHE A 84 -23.16 7.10 -14.07
CA PHE A 84 -23.23 7.49 -12.66
C PHE A 84 -24.62 8.03 -12.32
N VAL A 85 -25.24 7.44 -11.30
CA VAL A 85 -26.56 7.81 -10.78
C VAL A 85 -26.43 8.14 -9.30
N CYS A 86 -27.12 9.18 -8.84
CA CYS A 86 -27.15 9.51 -7.41
C CYS A 86 -27.83 8.39 -6.62
N ALA A 87 -27.16 7.88 -5.57
CA ALA A 87 -27.69 6.79 -4.74
C ALA A 87 -29.03 7.13 -4.09
N SER A 88 -29.15 8.34 -3.53
CA SER A 88 -30.39 8.79 -2.86
C SER A 88 -31.56 8.89 -3.82
N ARG A 89 -31.36 9.51 -5.00
CA ARG A 89 -32.36 9.51 -6.08
C ARG A 89 -32.72 8.09 -6.53
N HIS A 90 -31.73 7.23 -6.77
CA HIS A 90 -31.96 5.85 -7.21
C HIS A 90 -32.77 5.04 -6.17
N ALA A 91 -32.55 5.31 -4.89
CA ALA A 91 -33.29 4.69 -3.79
C ALA A 91 -34.63 5.39 -3.48
N GLY A 92 -35.01 6.44 -4.20
CA GLY A 92 -36.20 7.25 -3.90
C GLY A 92 -36.13 7.98 -2.56
N ARG A 93 -34.93 8.23 -2.04
CA ARG A 93 -34.68 8.92 -0.77
C ARG A 93 -34.37 10.40 -1.02
N GLY A 94 -35.18 11.28 -0.46
CA GLY A 94 -35.03 12.74 -0.60
C GLY A 94 -35.54 13.30 -1.93
N ASP A 95 -35.25 14.57 -2.16
CA ASP A 95 -35.73 15.40 -3.28
C ASP A 95 -34.64 15.65 -4.35
N CYS A 96 -33.58 14.83 -4.36
CA CYS A 96 -32.46 15.01 -5.28
C CYS A 96 -32.91 14.79 -6.75
N THR A 97 -32.83 15.86 -7.54
CA THR A 97 -33.23 15.87 -8.96
C THR A 97 -32.06 15.60 -9.92
N ARG A 98 -30.84 15.38 -9.39
CA ARG A 98 -29.63 15.18 -10.19
C ARG A 98 -29.80 14.09 -11.25
N GLN A 99 -29.57 14.44 -12.51
CA GLN A 99 -29.67 13.53 -13.66
C GLN A 99 -28.51 12.53 -13.68
N ALA A 100 -28.76 11.37 -14.32
CA ALA A 100 -27.73 10.38 -14.59
C ALA A 100 -26.68 10.97 -15.56
N MET A 101 -25.40 10.71 -15.29
CA MET A 101 -24.30 11.22 -16.08
C MET A 101 -23.56 10.05 -16.72
N LEU A 102 -23.18 10.18 -17.99
CA LEU A 102 -22.34 9.18 -18.63
C LEU A 102 -21.00 9.09 -17.90
N ILE A 103 -20.49 7.87 -17.70
CA ILE A 103 -19.20 7.67 -17.03
C ILE A 103 -18.10 8.50 -17.70
N GLU A 104 -17.99 8.43 -19.03
CA GLU A 104 -16.97 9.18 -19.79
C GLU A 104 -17.02 10.69 -19.55
N GLN A 105 -18.20 11.27 -19.29
CA GLN A 105 -18.31 12.69 -18.99
C GLN A 105 -17.73 13.00 -17.61
N VAL A 106 -17.97 12.12 -16.63
CA VAL A 106 -17.41 12.27 -15.28
C VAL A 106 -15.90 12.09 -15.31
N GLU A 107 -15.38 11.11 -16.05
CA GLU A 107 -13.93 10.90 -16.23
C GLU A 107 -13.26 12.15 -16.82
N ARG A 108 -13.79 12.68 -17.92
CA ARG A 108 -13.25 13.92 -18.53
C ARG A 108 -13.23 15.11 -17.58
N LEU A 109 -14.21 15.24 -16.69
CA LEU A 109 -14.24 16.31 -15.70
C LEU A 109 -13.19 16.09 -14.60
N VAL A 110 -12.97 14.84 -14.19
CA VAL A 110 -11.92 14.47 -13.23
C VAL A 110 -10.54 14.74 -13.84
N ASP A 111 -10.30 14.29 -15.07
CA ASP A 111 -9.04 14.52 -15.77
C ASP A 111 -8.71 16.01 -15.86
N ARG A 112 -9.68 16.82 -16.31
CA ARG A 112 -9.53 18.28 -16.37
C ARG A 112 -9.24 18.91 -15.01
N PHE A 113 -9.82 18.39 -13.93
CA PHE A 113 -9.51 18.88 -12.59
C PHE A 113 -8.04 18.61 -12.23
N TYR A 114 -7.54 17.40 -12.52
CA TYR A 114 -6.16 17.03 -12.24
C TYR A 114 -5.12 17.66 -13.18
N GLU A 115 -5.52 18.17 -14.35
CA GLU A 115 -4.66 19.04 -15.17
C GLU A 115 -4.22 20.31 -14.41
N HIS A 116 -5.06 20.80 -13.49
CA HIS A 116 -4.79 22.00 -12.71
C HIS A 116 -4.16 21.69 -11.34
N VAL A 117 -4.38 20.48 -10.82
CA VAL A 117 -3.73 19.99 -9.59
C VAL A 117 -2.39 19.34 -9.96
N GLN A 118 -1.44 20.16 -10.38
CA GLN A 118 -0.09 19.73 -10.72
C GLN A 118 0.90 20.21 -9.67
N ILE A 119 1.85 19.35 -9.32
CA ILE A 119 3.04 19.77 -8.57
C ILE A 119 3.78 20.79 -9.43
N SER A 120 4.17 21.93 -8.83
CA SER A 120 4.85 23.00 -9.56
C SER A 120 6.14 22.48 -10.22
N ALA A 121 6.53 23.06 -11.35
CA ALA A 121 7.76 22.67 -12.05
C ALA A 121 9.00 22.82 -11.15
N GLU A 122 9.02 23.85 -10.32
CA GLU A 122 10.07 24.10 -9.32
C GLU A 122 10.12 22.97 -8.28
N THR A 123 8.99 22.59 -7.70
CA THR A 123 8.92 21.50 -6.73
C THR A 123 9.29 20.16 -7.36
N LYS A 124 8.86 19.89 -8.61
CA LYS A 124 9.26 18.69 -9.36
C LYS A 124 10.77 18.65 -9.56
N HIS A 125 11.39 19.76 -9.96
CA HIS A 125 12.82 19.84 -10.16
C HIS A 125 13.60 19.68 -8.85
N ALA A 126 13.21 20.39 -7.79
CA ALA A 126 13.84 20.28 -6.48
C ALA A 126 13.77 18.84 -5.92
N LEU A 127 12.60 18.20 -6.03
CA LEU A 127 12.43 16.80 -5.63
C LEU A 127 13.32 15.86 -6.45
N SER A 128 13.34 16.04 -7.78
CA SER A 128 14.16 15.21 -8.66
C SER A 128 15.65 15.36 -8.37
N SER A 129 16.14 16.59 -8.18
CA SER A 129 17.54 16.85 -7.83
C SER A 129 17.91 16.25 -6.48
N MET A 130 17.03 16.36 -5.48
CA MET A 130 17.25 15.74 -4.17
C MET A 130 17.30 14.21 -4.27
N LEU A 131 16.39 13.60 -5.05
CA LEU A 131 16.39 12.15 -5.26
C LEU A 131 17.67 11.69 -5.96
N HIS A 132 18.09 12.37 -7.03
CA HIS A 132 19.34 12.05 -7.74
C HIS A 132 20.55 12.16 -6.80
N ALA A 133 20.69 13.26 -6.06
CA ALA A 133 21.79 13.42 -5.11
C ALA A 133 21.83 12.30 -4.06
N ARG A 134 20.66 11.88 -3.54
CA ARG A 134 20.58 10.76 -2.59
C ARG A 134 20.94 9.42 -3.22
N PHE A 135 20.54 9.18 -4.47
CA PHE A 135 20.96 7.97 -5.18
C PHE A 135 22.47 7.97 -5.43
N ASP A 136 23.04 9.11 -5.81
CA ASP A 136 24.49 9.23 -6.05
C ASP A 136 25.29 9.00 -4.76
N GLU A 137 24.86 9.57 -3.64
CA GLU A 137 25.44 9.31 -2.31
C GLU A 137 25.43 7.82 -1.97
N MET A 138 24.26 7.18 -2.05
CA MET A 138 24.08 5.77 -1.71
C MET A 138 24.91 4.85 -2.63
N MET A 139 24.99 5.17 -3.92
CA MET A 139 25.81 4.42 -4.88
C MET A 139 27.31 4.60 -4.61
N SER A 140 27.75 5.80 -4.24
CA SER A 140 29.13 6.06 -3.87
C SER A 140 29.54 5.34 -2.58
N GLU A 141 28.68 5.35 -1.56
CA GLU A 141 28.90 4.62 -0.31
C GLU A 141 29.00 3.11 -0.57
N GLY A 142 28.06 2.54 -1.32
CA GLY A 142 28.08 1.12 -1.68
C GLY A 142 29.32 0.74 -2.52
N ALA A 143 29.75 1.61 -3.44
CA ALA A 143 30.95 1.38 -4.22
C ALA A 143 32.23 1.39 -3.35
N ALA A 144 32.30 2.31 -2.37
CA ALA A 144 33.41 2.37 -1.43
C ALA A 144 33.46 1.13 -0.51
N GLU A 145 32.30 0.70 0.00
CA GLU A 145 32.18 -0.51 0.82
C GLU A 145 32.59 -1.77 0.05
N LEU A 146 32.14 -1.91 -1.21
CA LEU A 146 32.55 -3.02 -2.08
C LEU A 146 34.06 -3.03 -2.33
N ALA A 147 34.67 -1.86 -2.53
CA ALA A 147 36.11 -1.75 -2.72
C ALA A 147 36.91 -2.14 -1.48
N ASP A 148 36.47 -1.74 -0.28
CA ASP A 148 37.10 -2.14 0.99
C ASP A 148 37.02 -3.66 1.21
N LEU A 149 35.82 -4.24 1.05
CA LEU A 149 35.61 -5.68 1.17
C LEU A 149 36.45 -6.47 0.15
N ALA A 150 36.57 -5.97 -1.08
CA ALA A 150 37.42 -6.59 -2.10
C ALA A 150 38.90 -6.55 -1.71
N SER A 151 39.41 -5.42 -1.24
CA SER A 151 40.80 -5.29 -0.77
C SER A 151 41.07 -6.21 0.42
N ARG A 152 40.15 -6.27 1.38
CA ARG A 152 40.28 -7.12 2.57
C ARG A 152 40.27 -8.60 2.23
N ARG A 153 39.46 -8.99 1.24
CA ARG A 153 39.46 -10.35 0.70
C ARG A 153 40.84 -10.69 0.10
N THR A 154 41.39 -9.84 -0.75
CA THR A 154 42.71 -10.08 -1.37
C THR A 154 43.81 -10.17 -0.32
N GLN A 155 43.79 -9.31 0.71
CA GLN A 155 44.75 -9.38 1.80
C GLN A 155 44.69 -10.73 2.55
N LEU A 156 43.48 -11.19 2.88
CA LEU A 156 43.30 -12.48 3.57
C LEU A 156 43.70 -13.67 2.68
N GLU A 157 43.45 -13.61 1.37
CA GLU A 157 43.91 -14.61 0.40
C GLU A 157 45.45 -14.64 0.33
N ASP A 158 46.12 -13.49 0.32
CA ASP A 158 47.58 -13.39 0.33
C ASP A 158 48.20 -13.88 1.65
N GLU A 159 47.59 -13.57 2.80
CA GLU A 159 48.00 -14.06 4.11
C GLU A 159 47.88 -15.58 4.19
N GLN A 160 46.77 -16.14 3.69
CA GLN A 160 46.58 -17.59 3.57
C GLN A 160 47.67 -18.21 2.71
N GLU A 161 47.99 -17.65 1.54
CA GLU A 161 49.04 -18.20 0.66
C GLU A 161 50.42 -18.16 1.33
N LYS A 162 50.76 -17.08 2.03
CA LYS A 162 52.02 -16.96 2.78
C LYS A 162 52.13 -18.02 3.88
N LEU A 163 51.06 -18.25 4.64
CA LEU A 163 51.03 -19.29 5.67
C LEU A 163 51.23 -20.68 5.07
N LEU A 164 50.57 -20.99 3.95
CA LEU A 164 50.74 -22.25 3.22
C LEU A 164 52.18 -22.43 2.74
N ARG A 165 52.78 -21.40 2.12
CA ARG A 165 54.18 -21.43 1.69
C ARG A 165 55.15 -21.62 2.86
N ALA A 166 54.94 -20.93 3.98
CA ALA A 166 55.76 -21.07 5.18
C ALA A 166 55.68 -22.48 5.79
N HIS A 167 54.48 -23.09 5.75
CA HIS A 167 54.30 -24.48 6.15
C HIS A 167 55.07 -25.45 5.24
N TYR A 168 54.95 -25.31 3.91
CA TYR A 168 55.69 -26.15 2.96
C TYR A 168 57.21 -25.99 3.06
N ALA A 169 57.71 -24.82 3.45
CA ALA A 169 59.11 -24.57 3.73
C ALA A 169 59.58 -25.12 5.10
N GLY A 170 58.69 -25.73 5.89
CA GLY A 170 58.99 -26.28 7.21
C GLY A 170 59.15 -25.26 8.34
N ALA A 171 58.82 -23.99 8.10
CA ALA A 171 58.93 -22.91 9.09
C ALA A 171 57.76 -22.89 10.09
N VAL A 172 56.62 -23.51 9.73
CA VAL A 172 55.42 -23.62 10.57
C VAL A 172 54.96 -25.08 10.60
N SER A 173 54.67 -25.63 11.78
CA SER A 173 54.20 -27.02 11.93
C SER A 173 52.67 -27.13 11.80
N LEU A 174 52.19 -28.31 11.38
CA LEU A 174 50.76 -28.60 11.20
C LEU A 174 49.93 -28.42 12.49
N GLU A 175 50.52 -28.68 13.66
CA GLU A 175 49.88 -28.51 14.96
C GLU A 175 49.70 -27.03 15.34
N LEU A 176 50.62 -26.16 14.92
CA LEU A 176 50.54 -24.72 15.14
C LEU A 176 49.51 -24.07 14.21
N LEU A 177 49.43 -24.55 12.96
CA LEU A 177 48.50 -24.07 11.92
C LEU A 177 47.05 -24.47 12.17
N LYS A 178 46.80 -25.55 12.93
CA LYS A 178 45.45 -25.98 13.35
C LYS A 178 44.90 -25.22 14.56
N ARG A 179 45.71 -24.37 15.20
CA ARG A 179 45.39 -23.69 16.47
C ARG A 179 44.94 -22.24 16.28
N GLU A 180 45.23 -21.65 15.11
CA GLU A 180 44.61 -20.41 14.58
C GLU A 180 43.39 -20.75 13.72
#